data_AF-V9HKH5-F1
#
_entry.id   AF-V9HKH5-F1
#
_cell.length_a   1.000
_cell.length_b   1.000
_cell.length_c   1.000
_cell.angle_alpha   90.00
_cell.angle_beta   90.00
_cell.angle_gamma   90.00
#
_symmetry.space_group_name_H-M   'P 1'
#
loop_
_entity.id
_entity.type
_entity.pdbx_description
1 polymer ?
#
loop_
_entity_poly.entity_id
_entity_poly.type
_entity_poly.pdbx_seq_one_letter_code
_entity_poly.pdbx_strand_id
1 'polypeptide(L)'
;MAIVESIFDITYLSIVLSLGVRLFLEKSKEAKLFGVMAIILGLGDSFHLLPRVISHLSYGGFEANVFALSWGKFITSITMTIFYVLFYYYYRSQSKDYSASKRNIIYALALIRIILTLLPQNNWGTANENYMFGIYRNIPFALIGGLLIYWSYKEKEKSGLKNMSLYILLSFAFYIPVVLWADKYPIVGAFMMPKTMAYLMIVVLGYRHFISRFEKENILGLSYTFLVMGLIGGVFYREFTKFYDYQAKNHLLKLHVHILILGFLLMMIIYIVSKEYDVKRILSLKKPIYVFISGFTFTMVNMTLFGIYDVVSEGKDIVIKAALEGLSGIGHIVLSIGIVWMAVKIFQNESINSFKSVEE
;
A
#
# COMPACT_ATOMS: atom_id res chain seq x y z
N MET A 1 14.29 11.02 11.96
CA MET A 1 14.28 10.12 10.80
C MET A 1 13.33 8.93 11.03
N ALA A 2 13.49 8.19 12.13
CA ALA A 2 12.63 7.06 12.52
C ALA A 2 11.10 7.29 12.40
N ILE A 3 10.57 8.39 12.96
CA ILE A 3 9.13 8.73 12.84
C ILE A 3 8.73 8.94 11.38
N VAL A 4 9.53 9.69 10.61
CA VAL A 4 9.22 10.03 9.21
C VAL A 4 9.20 8.78 8.33
N GLU A 5 10.22 7.91 8.46
CA GLU A 5 10.27 6.64 7.74
C GLU A 5 9.11 5.73 8.13
N SER A 6 8.77 5.67 9.42
CA SER A 6 7.68 4.82 9.88
C SER A 6 6.30 5.30 9.39
N ILE A 7 6.09 6.63 9.35
CA ILE A 7 4.89 7.22 8.74
C ILE A 7 4.84 6.89 7.25
N PHE A 8 5.96 7.02 6.55
CA PHE A 8 6.05 6.69 5.13
C PHE A 8 5.68 5.22 4.88
N ASP A 9 6.25 4.30 5.64
CA ASP A 9 6.03 2.86 5.49
C ASP A 9 4.55 2.48 5.74
N ILE A 10 3.97 2.95 6.84
CA ILE A 10 2.55 2.68 7.16
C ILE A 10 1.62 3.36 6.13
N THR A 11 1.95 4.57 5.68
CA THR A 11 1.18 5.28 4.64
C THR A 11 1.21 4.51 3.33
N TYR A 12 2.39 4.07 2.91
CA TYR A 12 2.57 3.25 1.71
C TYR A 12 1.72 1.97 1.78
N LEU A 13 1.85 1.20 2.86
CA LEU A 13 1.10 -0.04 3.04
C LEU A 13 -0.41 0.21 3.01
N SER A 14 -0.87 1.24 3.72
CA SER A 14 -2.28 1.62 3.78
C SER A 14 -2.83 1.95 2.40
N ILE A 15 -2.09 2.75 1.61
CA ILE A 15 -2.52 3.17 0.27
C ILE A 15 -2.47 1.99 -0.71
N VAL A 16 -1.37 1.25 -0.78
CA VAL A 16 -1.21 0.14 -1.74
C VAL A 16 -2.26 -0.95 -1.50
N LEU A 17 -2.50 -1.33 -0.24
CA LEU A 17 -3.54 -2.31 0.09
C LEU A 17 -4.94 -1.78 -0.23
N SER A 18 -5.23 -0.52 0.11
CA SER A 18 -6.54 0.09 -0.19
C SER A 18 -6.80 0.16 -1.70
N LEU A 19 -5.82 0.60 -2.49
CA LEU A 19 -5.94 0.64 -3.95
C LEU A 19 -6.06 -0.76 -4.55
N GLY A 20 -5.31 -1.73 -4.01
CA GLY A 20 -5.38 -3.13 -4.43
C GLY A 20 -6.75 -3.76 -4.19
N VAL A 21 -7.31 -3.57 -2.98
CA VAL A 21 -8.68 -4.00 -2.65
C VAL A 21 -9.69 -3.30 -3.56
N ARG A 22 -9.59 -1.98 -3.73
CA ARG A 22 -10.51 -1.23 -4.57
C ARG A 22 -10.49 -1.71 -6.03
N LEU A 23 -9.31 -2.00 -6.58
CA LEU A 23 -9.16 -2.58 -7.92
C LEU A 23 -9.72 -4.00 -8.01
N PHE A 24 -9.58 -4.80 -6.96
CA PHE A 24 -10.09 -6.17 -6.93
C PHE A 24 -11.62 -6.25 -6.94
N LEU A 25 -12.30 -5.20 -6.47
CA LEU A 25 -13.76 -5.08 -6.51
C LEU A 25 -14.30 -4.76 -7.91
N GLU A 26 -13.45 -4.35 -8.86
CA GLU A 26 -13.87 -4.07 -10.24
C GLU A 26 -14.27 -5.34 -10.98
N LYS A 27 -15.17 -5.20 -11.97
CA LYS A 27 -15.66 -6.35 -12.75
C LYS A 27 -14.64 -6.86 -13.77
N SER A 28 -13.78 -5.99 -14.31
CA SER A 28 -12.84 -6.38 -15.36
C SER A 28 -11.75 -7.32 -14.83
N LYS A 29 -11.44 -8.35 -15.61
CA LYS A 29 -10.42 -9.35 -15.22
C LYS A 29 -9.05 -8.70 -15.07
N GLU A 30 -8.77 -7.70 -15.90
CA GLU A 30 -7.53 -6.94 -15.92
C GLU A 30 -7.39 -6.07 -14.66
N ALA A 31 -8.46 -5.41 -14.21
CA ALA A 31 -8.42 -4.66 -12.96
C ALA A 31 -8.27 -5.59 -11.76
N LYS A 32 -8.94 -6.74 -11.74
CA LYS A 32 -8.76 -7.76 -10.70
C LYS A 32 -7.33 -8.28 -10.63
N LEU A 33 -6.74 -8.61 -11.78
CA LEU A 33 -5.33 -9.02 -11.86
C LEU A 33 -4.41 -7.95 -11.26
N PHE A 34 -4.64 -6.68 -11.63
CA PHE A 34 -3.84 -5.56 -11.11
C PHE A 34 -4.09 -5.32 -9.62
N GLY A 35 -5.31 -5.52 -9.14
CA GLY A 35 -5.66 -5.50 -7.71
C GLY A 35 -4.92 -6.58 -6.92
N VAL A 36 -4.89 -7.82 -7.44
CA VAL A 36 -4.10 -8.92 -6.85
C VAL A 36 -2.61 -8.58 -6.82
N MET A 37 -2.07 -7.97 -7.88
CA MET A 37 -0.68 -7.51 -7.90
C MET A 37 -0.40 -6.51 -6.77
N ALA A 38 -1.25 -5.50 -6.61
CA ALA A 38 -1.09 -4.49 -5.55
C ALA A 38 -1.25 -5.10 -4.14
N ILE A 39 -2.19 -6.03 -3.94
CA ILE A 39 -2.36 -6.73 -2.66
C ILE A 39 -1.12 -7.58 -2.34
N ILE A 40 -0.60 -8.37 -3.29
CA ILE A 40 0.60 -9.18 -3.09
C ILE A 40 1.83 -8.31 -2.78
N LEU A 41 1.96 -7.17 -3.48
CA LEU A 41 3.00 -6.18 -3.21
C LEU A 41 2.89 -5.66 -1.77
N GLY A 42 1.73 -5.13 -1.38
CA GLY A 42 1.52 -4.55 -0.05
C GLY A 42 1.68 -5.57 1.08
N LEU A 43 1.08 -6.76 0.95
CA LEU A 43 1.22 -7.82 1.95
C LEU A 43 2.66 -8.33 2.04
N GLY A 44 3.31 -8.53 0.89
CA GLY A 44 4.70 -8.97 0.83
C GLY A 44 5.68 -7.97 1.43
N ASP A 45 5.46 -6.68 1.21
CA ASP A 45 6.26 -5.62 1.79
C ASP A 45 6.00 -5.44 3.29
N SER A 46 4.79 -5.72 3.78
CA SER A 46 4.48 -5.60 5.21
C SER A 46 5.36 -6.49 6.10
N PHE A 47 5.82 -7.63 5.60
CA PHE A 47 6.69 -8.55 6.33
C PHE A 47 8.10 -7.99 6.59
N HIS A 48 8.53 -6.93 5.89
CA HIS A 48 9.79 -6.25 6.19
C HIS A 48 9.57 -4.81 6.68
N LEU A 49 8.53 -4.12 6.21
CA LEU A 49 8.22 -2.75 6.61
C LEU A 49 7.65 -2.68 8.03
N LEU A 50 6.78 -3.62 8.44
CA LEU A 50 6.28 -3.62 9.83
C LEU A 50 7.41 -3.94 10.83
N PRO A 51 8.28 -4.94 10.64
CA PRO A 51 9.46 -5.12 11.50
C PRO A 51 10.39 -3.90 11.52
N ARG A 52 10.52 -3.17 10.41
CA ARG A 52 11.29 -1.91 10.37
C ARG A 52 10.65 -0.82 11.22
N VAL A 53 9.33 -0.62 11.10
CA VAL A 53 8.57 0.30 11.96
C VAL A 53 8.72 -0.09 13.44
N ILE A 54 8.60 -1.38 13.75
CA ILE A 54 8.80 -1.89 15.12
C ILE A 54 10.22 -1.58 15.59
N SER A 55 11.24 -1.84 14.77
CA SER A 55 12.64 -1.54 15.09
C SER A 55 12.89 -0.06 15.36
N HIS A 56 12.19 0.84 14.66
CA HIS A 56 12.27 2.28 14.92
C HIS A 56 11.65 2.71 16.25
N LEU A 57 10.72 1.92 16.78
CA LEU A 57 9.88 2.26 17.92
C LEU A 57 10.15 1.41 19.16
N SER A 58 10.99 0.37 19.06
CA SER A 58 11.29 -0.56 20.14
C SER A 58 12.66 -0.32 20.77
N TYR A 59 12.79 -0.70 22.05
CA TYR A 59 14.08 -0.75 22.70
C TYR A 59 14.98 -1.79 22.02
N GLY A 60 16.28 -1.51 21.88
CA GLY A 60 17.22 -2.39 21.15
C GLY A 60 17.17 -2.26 19.62
N GLY A 61 16.24 -1.47 19.07
CA GLY A 61 16.28 -1.02 17.69
C GLY A 61 16.27 -2.15 16.65
N PHE A 62 17.07 -1.98 15.60
CA PHE A 62 17.22 -2.96 14.52
C PHE A 62 17.91 -4.26 14.98
N GLU A 63 18.81 -4.19 15.96
CA GLU A 63 19.56 -5.36 16.45
C GLU A 63 18.63 -6.38 17.12
N ALA A 64 17.64 -5.91 17.89
CA ALA A 64 16.65 -6.77 18.53
C ALA A 64 15.69 -7.45 17.53
N ASN A 65 15.53 -6.89 16.33
CA ASN A 65 14.52 -7.30 15.35
C ASN A 65 15.13 -7.97 14.11
N VAL A 66 16.43 -8.30 14.13
CA VAL A 66 17.16 -8.91 13.02
C VAL A 66 16.44 -10.14 12.44
N PHE A 67 15.94 -11.03 13.29
CA PHE A 67 15.27 -12.25 12.85
C PHE A 67 14.04 -11.93 11.97
N ALA A 68 13.18 -11.03 12.45
CA ALA A 68 11.96 -10.63 11.73
C ALA A 68 12.30 -9.86 10.45
N LEU A 69 13.30 -8.97 10.48
CA LEU A 69 13.76 -8.23 9.31
C LEU A 69 14.31 -9.16 8.22
N SER A 70 15.10 -10.17 8.62
CA SER A 70 15.70 -11.13 7.69
C SER A 70 14.65 -12.02 7.03
N TRP A 71 13.72 -12.58 7.80
CA TRP A 71 12.59 -13.33 7.23
C TRP A 71 11.63 -12.45 6.42
N GLY A 72 11.52 -11.18 6.77
CA GLY A 72 10.81 -10.18 5.97
C GLY A 72 11.38 -10.08 4.55
N LYS A 73 12.70 -9.93 4.41
CA LYS A 73 13.37 -9.91 3.10
C LYS A 73 13.16 -11.20 2.31
N PHE A 74 13.16 -12.36 2.98
CA PHE A 74 12.87 -13.65 2.34
C PHE A 74 11.47 -13.64 1.71
N ILE A 75 10.44 -13.27 2.48
CA ILE A 75 9.06 -13.21 2.00
C ILE A 75 8.94 -12.20 0.86
N THR A 76 9.51 -11.00 1.03
CA THR A 76 9.51 -9.98 -0.02
C THR A 76 10.23 -10.45 -1.29
N SER A 77 11.30 -11.25 -1.21
CA SER A 77 11.96 -11.82 -2.40
C SER A 77 10.99 -12.70 -3.20
N ILE A 78 10.21 -13.54 -2.51
CA ILE A 78 9.20 -14.42 -3.13
C ILE A 78 8.06 -13.59 -3.71
N THR A 79 7.45 -12.70 -2.91
CA THR A 79 6.29 -11.92 -3.35
C THR A 79 6.62 -10.98 -4.50
N MET A 80 7.81 -10.38 -4.51
CA MET A 80 8.27 -9.56 -5.63
C MET A 80 8.48 -10.39 -6.90
N THR A 81 8.91 -11.64 -6.78
CA THR A 81 8.98 -12.55 -7.95
C THR A 81 7.58 -12.78 -8.53
N ILE A 82 6.62 -13.08 -7.66
CA ILE A 82 5.22 -13.28 -8.05
C ILE A 82 4.63 -12.00 -8.66
N PHE A 83 4.90 -10.83 -8.06
CA PHE A 83 4.45 -9.54 -8.58
C PHE A 83 4.88 -9.33 -10.03
N TYR A 84 6.14 -9.57 -10.38
CA TYR A 84 6.62 -9.39 -11.75
C TYR A 84 6.11 -10.47 -12.72
N VAL A 85 5.88 -11.70 -12.24
CA VAL A 85 5.17 -12.72 -13.03
C VAL A 85 3.76 -12.25 -13.35
N LEU A 86 3.02 -11.73 -12.37
CA LEU A 86 1.67 -11.18 -12.59
C LEU A 86 1.70 -9.93 -13.47
N PHE A 87 2.71 -9.06 -13.32
CA PHE A 87 2.92 -7.93 -14.20
C PHE A 87 3.14 -8.38 -15.66
N TYR A 88 3.87 -9.47 -15.90
CA TYR A 88 3.99 -10.06 -17.24
C TYR A 88 2.62 -10.47 -17.80
N TYR A 89 1.73 -11.05 -16.98
CA TYR A 89 0.36 -11.36 -17.41
C TYR A 89 -0.46 -10.11 -17.72
N TYR A 90 -0.31 -9.05 -16.94
CA TYR A 90 -0.91 -7.76 -17.24
C TYR A 90 -0.38 -7.19 -18.57
N TYR A 91 0.95 -7.20 -18.77
CA TYR A 91 1.58 -6.81 -20.03
C TYR A 91 1.03 -7.60 -21.22
N ARG A 92 0.93 -8.93 -21.11
CA ARG A 92 0.37 -9.82 -22.14
C ARG A 92 -1.08 -9.43 -22.47
N SER A 93 -1.88 -9.11 -21.46
CA SER A 93 -3.27 -8.69 -21.65
C SER A 93 -3.39 -7.35 -22.40
N GLN A 94 -2.54 -6.37 -22.07
CA GLN A 94 -2.59 -5.04 -22.69
C GLN A 94 -1.95 -5.01 -24.09
N SER A 95 -0.81 -5.69 -24.26
CA SER A 95 -0.09 -5.74 -25.54
C SER A 95 -0.74 -6.69 -26.55
N LYS A 96 -1.52 -7.68 -26.08
CA LYS A 96 -1.99 -8.83 -26.85
C LYS A 96 -0.85 -9.71 -27.38
N ASP A 97 0.32 -9.68 -26.74
CA ASP A 97 1.44 -10.56 -27.06
C ASP A 97 1.37 -11.83 -26.19
N TYR A 98 0.95 -12.94 -26.82
CA TYR A 98 0.79 -14.25 -26.17
C TYR A 98 1.97 -15.21 -26.43
N SER A 99 3.16 -14.69 -26.76
CA SER A 99 4.35 -15.49 -27.08
C SER A 99 4.73 -16.50 -25.97
N ALA A 100 4.80 -17.78 -26.34
CA ALA A 100 5.22 -18.85 -25.44
C ALA A 100 6.68 -18.72 -25.01
N SER A 101 7.55 -18.19 -25.88
CA SER A 101 8.96 -17.97 -25.57
C SER A 101 9.13 -16.96 -24.43
N LYS A 102 8.46 -15.80 -24.52
CA LYS A 102 8.48 -14.78 -23.45
C LYS A 102 7.99 -15.34 -22.12
N ARG A 103 6.89 -16.09 -22.14
CA ARG A 103 6.32 -16.74 -20.94
C ARG A 103 7.32 -17.71 -20.31
N ASN A 104 7.90 -18.60 -21.12
CA ASN A 104 8.82 -19.62 -20.63
C ASN A 104 10.09 -18.99 -20.03
N ILE A 105 10.61 -17.91 -20.62
CA ILE A 105 11.75 -17.15 -20.05
C ILE A 105 11.40 -16.57 -18.68
N ILE A 106 10.25 -15.90 -18.55
CA ILE A 106 9.81 -15.31 -17.27
C ILE A 106 9.65 -16.42 -16.20
N TYR A 107 9.07 -17.55 -16.57
CA TYR A 107 8.89 -18.69 -15.66
C TYR A 107 10.20 -19.35 -15.25
N ALA A 108 11.13 -19.55 -16.19
CA ALA A 108 12.44 -20.10 -15.88
C ALA A 108 13.20 -19.18 -14.91
N LEU A 109 13.26 -17.87 -15.19
CA LEU A 109 13.93 -16.91 -14.32
C LEU A 109 13.26 -16.80 -12.94
N ALA A 110 11.93 -16.83 -12.88
CA ALA A 110 11.19 -16.82 -11.62
C ALA A 110 11.48 -18.09 -10.80
N LEU A 111 11.45 -19.26 -11.43
CA LEU A 111 11.76 -20.53 -10.77
C LEU A 111 13.19 -20.55 -10.23
N ILE A 112 14.17 -20.12 -11.04
CA ILE A 112 15.57 -19.99 -10.61
C ILE A 112 15.66 -19.07 -9.39
N ARG A 113 15.00 -17.91 -9.41
CA ARG A 113 15.00 -16.99 -8.26
C ARG A 113 14.38 -17.61 -7.00
N ILE A 114 13.27 -18.32 -7.13
CA ILE A 114 12.62 -18.99 -5.99
C ILE A 114 13.55 -20.05 -5.41
N ILE A 115 14.15 -20.90 -6.24
CA ILE A 115 15.12 -21.91 -5.79
C ILE A 115 16.29 -21.23 -5.06
N LEU A 116 16.91 -20.21 -5.67
CA LEU A 116 18.02 -19.47 -5.05
C LEU A 116 17.63 -18.79 -3.74
N THR A 117 16.37 -18.38 -3.58
CA THR A 117 15.86 -17.76 -2.35
C THR A 117 15.63 -18.80 -1.24
N LEU A 118 15.23 -20.03 -1.60
CA LEU A 118 14.95 -21.13 -0.65
C LEU A 118 16.21 -21.83 -0.14
N LEU A 119 17.33 -21.71 -0.86
CA LEU A 119 18.59 -22.34 -0.49
C LEU A 119 19.07 -21.88 0.91
N PRO A 120 19.50 -22.80 1.80
CA PRO A 120 19.89 -22.46 3.18
C PRO A 120 21.10 -21.52 3.25
N GLN A 121 21.93 -21.47 2.20
CA GLN A 121 23.11 -20.62 2.10
C GLN A 121 22.81 -19.12 2.17
N ASN A 122 21.54 -18.71 2.06
CA ASN A 122 21.13 -17.32 2.29
C ASN A 122 21.28 -16.87 3.76
N ASN A 123 21.37 -17.81 4.71
CA ASN A 123 21.46 -17.55 6.15
C ASN A 123 20.31 -16.68 6.68
N TRP A 124 19.07 -16.97 6.25
CA TRP A 124 17.88 -16.27 6.72
C TRP A 124 17.70 -16.37 8.24
N GLY A 125 17.18 -15.31 8.85
CA GLY A 125 16.96 -15.22 10.30
C GLY A 125 18.21 -14.80 11.08
N THR A 126 19.31 -14.44 10.42
CA THR A 126 20.57 -14.03 11.05
C THR A 126 20.94 -12.58 10.71
N ALA A 127 21.85 -11.99 11.49
CA ALA A 127 22.37 -10.64 11.23
C ALA A 127 23.30 -10.60 10.00
N ASN A 128 23.95 -11.73 9.71
CA ASN A 128 24.96 -11.87 8.68
C ASN A 128 24.41 -12.72 7.52
N GLU A 129 23.42 -12.17 6.82
CA GLU A 129 22.93 -12.74 5.56
C GLU A 129 24.09 -12.89 4.57
N ASN A 130 24.06 -13.94 3.76
CA ASN A 130 25.13 -14.17 2.79
C ASN A 130 25.04 -13.19 1.62
N TYR A 131 25.98 -12.24 1.57
CA TYR A 131 26.07 -11.22 0.53
C TYR A 131 26.08 -11.80 -0.90
N MET A 132 26.84 -12.86 -1.16
CA MET A 132 26.95 -13.46 -2.49
C MET A 132 25.64 -14.11 -2.93
N PHE A 133 24.95 -14.80 -2.03
CA PHE A 133 23.62 -15.33 -2.31
C PHE A 133 22.58 -14.21 -2.48
N GLY A 134 22.76 -13.09 -1.79
CA GLY A 134 22.05 -11.84 -2.02
C GLY A 134 22.18 -11.35 -3.47
N ILE A 135 23.37 -11.41 -4.06
CA ILE A 135 23.58 -11.09 -5.47
C ILE A 135 22.94 -12.15 -6.38
N TYR A 136 23.22 -13.44 -6.14
CA TYR A 136 22.76 -14.52 -7.02
C TYR A 136 21.24 -14.55 -7.17
N ARG A 137 20.46 -14.44 -6.08
CA ARG A 137 18.99 -14.42 -6.15
C ARG A 137 18.43 -13.18 -6.85
N ASN A 138 19.21 -12.10 -6.94
CA ASN A 138 18.79 -10.85 -7.57
C ASN A 138 19.22 -10.73 -9.04
N ILE A 139 20.14 -11.55 -9.55
CA ILE A 139 20.46 -11.60 -10.98
C ILE A 139 19.23 -12.01 -11.82
N PRO A 140 18.53 -13.14 -11.56
CA PRO A 140 17.32 -13.48 -12.30
C PRO A 140 16.22 -12.42 -12.15
N PHE A 141 16.14 -11.77 -10.98
CA PHE A 141 15.18 -10.70 -10.76
C PHE A 141 15.43 -9.48 -11.65
N ALA A 142 16.69 -9.03 -11.72
CA ALA A 142 17.09 -7.92 -12.57
C ALA A 142 16.86 -8.25 -14.05
N LEU A 143 17.07 -9.51 -14.47
CA LEU A 143 16.75 -9.96 -15.83
C LEU A 143 15.25 -9.91 -16.13
N ILE A 144 14.39 -10.39 -15.22
CA ILE A 144 12.93 -10.26 -15.35
C ILE A 144 12.54 -8.79 -15.49
N GLY A 145 13.09 -7.93 -14.62
CA GLY A 145 12.90 -6.49 -14.65
C GLY A 145 13.29 -5.87 -15.99
N GLY A 146 14.52 -6.13 -16.46
CA GLY A 146 15.05 -5.61 -17.72
C GLY A 146 14.21 -6.02 -18.93
N LEU A 147 13.80 -7.29 -19.00
CA LEU A 147 12.91 -7.77 -20.07
C LEU A 147 11.57 -7.05 -20.07
N LEU A 148 10.94 -6.88 -18.90
CA LEU A 148 9.65 -6.21 -18.79
C LEU A 148 9.75 -4.70 -19.05
N ILE A 149 10.82 -4.04 -18.61
CA ILE A 149 11.10 -2.64 -18.97
C ILE A 149 11.16 -2.50 -20.49
N TYR A 150 11.96 -3.33 -21.15
CA TYR A 150 12.15 -3.28 -22.60
C TYR A 150 10.84 -3.56 -23.36
N TRP A 151 10.12 -4.63 -22.99
CA TRP A 151 8.87 -5.00 -23.66
C TRP A 151 7.74 -4.00 -23.41
N SER A 152 7.57 -3.51 -22.18
CA SER A 152 6.56 -2.48 -21.88
C SER A 152 6.91 -1.14 -22.52
N TYR A 153 8.19 -0.80 -22.68
CA TYR A 153 8.60 0.41 -23.39
C TYR A 153 8.24 0.35 -24.89
N LYS A 154 8.44 -0.81 -25.53
CA LYS A 154 8.05 -1.02 -26.94
C LYS A 154 6.55 -0.86 -27.15
N GLU A 155 5.75 -1.28 -26.17
CA GLU A 155 4.28 -1.22 -26.20
C GLU A 155 3.71 0.00 -25.42
N LYS A 156 4.50 1.06 -25.20
CA LYS A 156 4.11 2.20 -24.36
C LYS A 156 2.87 2.97 -24.82
N GLU A 157 2.54 2.87 -26.11
CA GLU A 157 1.36 3.50 -26.72
C GLU A 157 0.07 2.72 -26.42
N LYS A 158 0.17 1.47 -25.95
CA LYS A 158 -0.99 0.70 -25.51
C LYS A 158 -1.55 1.28 -24.22
N SER A 159 -2.87 1.37 -24.15
CA SER A 159 -3.57 1.80 -22.93
C SER A 159 -3.15 0.94 -21.74
N GLY A 160 -2.94 1.57 -20.58
CA GLY A 160 -2.51 0.88 -19.37
C GLY A 160 -1.00 0.55 -19.29
N LEU A 161 -0.21 0.66 -20.37
CA LEU A 161 1.24 0.48 -20.35
C LEU A 161 2.04 1.79 -20.39
N LYS A 162 1.40 2.90 -20.73
CA LYS A 162 2.02 4.22 -20.71
C LYS A 162 2.68 4.51 -19.36
N ASN A 163 3.95 4.89 -19.39
CA ASN A 163 4.82 5.17 -18.23
C ASN A 163 5.13 3.99 -17.30
N MET A 164 4.56 2.79 -17.51
CA MET A 164 4.86 1.63 -16.65
C MET A 164 6.34 1.27 -16.69
N SER A 165 6.96 1.26 -17.88
CA SER A 165 8.39 0.96 -18.04
C SER A 165 9.29 1.95 -17.30
N LEU A 166 8.89 3.24 -17.22
CA LEU A 166 9.65 4.27 -16.51
C LEU A 166 9.67 3.99 -15.01
N TYR A 167 8.51 3.70 -14.40
CA TYR A 167 8.46 3.44 -12.96
C TYR A 167 9.10 2.09 -12.58
N ILE A 168 9.01 1.09 -13.45
CA ILE A 168 9.77 -0.16 -13.26
C ILE A 168 11.28 0.13 -13.33
N LEU A 169 11.73 0.91 -14.31
CA LEU A 169 13.13 1.31 -14.44
C LEU A 169 13.61 2.07 -13.20
N LEU A 170 12.86 3.08 -12.74
CA LEU A 170 13.20 3.85 -11.54
C LEU A 170 13.27 2.96 -10.29
N SER A 171 12.33 2.03 -10.14
CA SER A 171 12.36 1.03 -9.06
C SER A 171 13.66 0.23 -9.07
N PHE A 172 14.06 -0.33 -10.22
CA PHE A 172 15.30 -1.09 -10.33
C PHE A 172 16.56 -0.22 -10.17
N ALA A 173 16.53 1.01 -10.69
CA ALA A 173 17.63 1.97 -10.58
C ALA A 173 17.94 2.32 -9.11
N PHE A 174 16.92 2.46 -8.26
CA PHE A 174 17.10 2.67 -6.82
C PHE A 174 17.36 1.37 -6.05
N TYR A 175 16.86 0.23 -6.55
CA TYR A 175 17.02 -1.07 -5.89
C TYR A 175 18.44 -1.64 -6.02
N ILE A 176 19.05 -1.57 -7.20
CA ILE A 176 20.36 -2.17 -7.46
C ILE A 176 21.43 -1.63 -6.50
N PRO A 177 21.55 -0.30 -6.27
CA PRO A 177 22.51 0.22 -5.31
C PRO A 177 22.31 -0.30 -3.88
N VAL A 178 21.05 -0.42 -3.45
CA VAL A 178 20.70 -0.93 -2.13
C VAL A 178 21.19 -2.38 -1.96
N VAL A 179 21.00 -3.24 -2.97
CA VAL A 179 21.44 -4.64 -2.90
C VAL A 179 22.96 -4.77 -2.85
N LEU A 180 23.68 -3.94 -3.61
CA LEU A 180 25.13 -4.07 -3.75
C LEU A 180 25.91 -3.39 -2.63
N TRP A 181 25.38 -2.31 -2.04
CA TRP A 181 26.17 -1.43 -1.19
C TRP A 181 25.55 -1.07 0.16
N ALA A 182 24.30 -1.43 0.48
CA ALA A 182 23.69 -1.04 1.75
C ALA A 182 24.44 -1.58 2.97
N ASP A 183 25.04 -2.78 2.88
CA ASP A 183 25.81 -3.38 3.97
C ASP A 183 27.13 -2.62 4.24
N LYS A 184 27.70 -1.98 3.20
CA LYS A 184 28.96 -1.22 3.31
C LYS A 184 28.72 0.26 3.61
N TYR A 185 27.66 0.83 3.04
CA TYR A 185 27.32 2.25 3.13
C TYR A 185 25.85 2.37 3.54
N PRO A 186 25.53 2.44 4.84
CA PRO A 186 24.16 2.47 5.34
C PRO A 186 23.27 3.57 4.73
N ILE A 187 23.87 4.72 4.36
CA ILE A 187 23.17 5.83 3.70
C ILE A 187 22.51 5.43 2.37
N VAL A 188 23.06 4.43 1.67
CA VAL A 188 22.48 3.90 0.42
C VAL A 188 21.12 3.24 0.70
N GLY A 189 20.87 2.79 1.92
CA GLY A 189 19.56 2.30 2.37
C GLY A 189 18.43 3.32 2.20
N ALA A 190 18.72 4.62 2.16
CA ALA A 190 17.73 5.66 1.92
C ALA A 190 17.02 5.54 0.55
N PHE A 191 17.67 4.91 -0.44
CA PHE A 191 17.05 4.64 -1.75
C PHE A 191 15.87 3.66 -1.70
N MET A 192 15.65 2.99 -0.58
CA MET A 192 14.45 2.17 -0.37
C MET A 192 13.15 2.98 -0.46
N MET A 193 13.13 4.24 0.00
CA MET A 193 11.94 5.11 -0.09
C MET A 193 11.61 5.48 -1.55
N PRO A 194 12.52 6.04 -2.36
CA PRO A 194 12.30 6.27 -3.79
C PRO A 194 11.89 5.03 -4.58
N LYS A 195 12.51 3.86 -4.30
CA LYS A 195 12.10 2.57 -4.90
C LYS A 195 10.63 2.27 -4.58
N THR A 196 10.24 2.38 -3.32
CA THR A 196 8.87 2.09 -2.84
C THR A 196 7.85 3.05 -3.48
N MET A 197 8.22 4.33 -3.63
CA MET A 197 7.39 5.29 -4.38
C MET A 197 7.23 4.92 -5.84
N ALA A 198 8.25 4.39 -6.49
CA ALA A 198 8.13 3.93 -7.87
C ALA A 198 7.10 2.78 -8.00
N TYR A 199 7.09 1.82 -7.06
CA TYR A 199 6.05 0.79 -7.03
C TYR A 199 4.65 1.34 -6.72
N LEU A 200 4.54 2.26 -5.76
CA LEU A 200 3.27 2.94 -5.50
C LEU A 200 2.74 3.62 -6.77
N MET A 201 3.61 4.26 -7.55
CA MET A 201 3.22 4.90 -8.81
C MET A 201 2.73 3.88 -9.86
N ILE A 202 3.32 2.68 -9.94
CA ILE A 202 2.78 1.59 -10.78
C ILE A 202 1.34 1.26 -10.36
N VAL A 203 1.08 1.14 -9.05
CA VAL A 203 -0.27 0.90 -8.50
C VAL A 203 -1.22 2.04 -8.81
N VAL A 204 -0.80 3.29 -8.60
CA VAL A 204 -1.60 4.49 -8.88
C VAL A 204 -1.92 4.63 -10.37
N LEU A 205 -0.97 4.33 -11.27
CA LEU A 205 -1.22 4.33 -12.71
C LEU A 205 -2.26 3.27 -13.09
N GLY A 206 -2.15 2.06 -12.55
CA GLY A 206 -3.16 1.02 -12.75
C GLY A 206 -4.53 1.45 -12.23
N TYR A 207 -4.58 2.01 -11.02
CA TYR A 207 -5.81 2.57 -10.44
C TYR A 207 -6.45 3.62 -11.36
N ARG A 208 -5.69 4.61 -11.83
CA ARG A 208 -6.21 5.67 -12.71
C ARG A 208 -6.61 5.16 -14.09
N HIS A 209 -5.99 4.09 -14.57
CA HIS A 209 -6.34 3.45 -15.84
C HIS A 209 -7.70 2.75 -15.76
N PHE A 210 -7.95 1.97 -14.71
CA PHE A 210 -9.21 1.24 -14.56
C PHE A 210 -10.34 2.07 -13.95
N ILE A 211 -10.00 3.01 -13.07
CA ILE A 211 -10.94 3.88 -12.35
C ILE A 211 -10.64 5.33 -12.72
N SER A 212 -11.11 5.74 -13.90
CA SER A 212 -10.80 7.06 -14.48
C SER A 212 -11.85 8.13 -14.18
N ARG A 213 -13.10 7.72 -13.92
CA ARG A 213 -14.23 8.61 -13.61
C ARG A 213 -14.65 8.46 -12.15
N PHE A 214 -15.30 9.50 -11.63
CA PHE A 214 -15.88 9.49 -10.30
C PHE A 214 -17.40 9.39 -10.43
N GLU A 215 -17.92 8.22 -10.13
CA GLU A 215 -19.30 7.76 -10.23
C GLU A 215 -19.74 7.25 -8.85
N LYS A 216 -21.04 6.99 -8.68
CA LYS A 216 -21.61 6.55 -7.39
C LYS A 216 -21.03 5.20 -6.93
N GLU A 217 -20.69 4.33 -7.89
CA GLU A 217 -20.01 3.05 -7.66
C GLU A 217 -18.63 3.24 -7.02
N ASN A 218 -17.97 4.38 -7.22
CA ASN A 218 -16.72 4.67 -6.53
C ASN A 218 -16.92 4.88 -5.04
N ILE A 219 -18.02 5.52 -4.63
CA ILE A 219 -18.35 5.74 -3.21
C ILE A 219 -18.64 4.39 -2.54
N LEU A 220 -19.42 3.53 -3.20
CA LEU A 220 -19.67 2.16 -2.71
C LEU A 220 -18.38 1.34 -2.65
N GLY A 221 -17.54 1.41 -3.68
CA GLY A 221 -16.25 0.71 -3.70
C GLY A 221 -15.31 1.18 -2.61
N LEU A 222 -15.31 2.48 -2.26
CA LEU A 222 -14.56 3.02 -1.13
C LEU A 222 -15.09 2.48 0.20
N SER A 223 -16.42 2.41 0.37
CA SER A 223 -17.04 1.80 1.55
C SER A 223 -16.55 0.36 1.76
N TYR A 224 -16.64 -0.49 0.75
CA TYR A 224 -16.15 -1.88 0.86
C TYR A 224 -14.63 -1.98 1.02
N THR A 225 -13.87 -1.05 0.45
CA THR A 225 -12.43 -0.98 0.68
C THR A 225 -12.14 -0.73 2.17
N PHE A 226 -12.81 0.23 2.78
CA PHE A 226 -12.67 0.48 4.21
C PHE A 226 -13.19 -0.67 5.08
N LEU A 227 -14.23 -1.40 4.66
CA LEU A 227 -14.66 -2.61 5.36
C LEU A 227 -13.50 -3.62 5.47
N VAL A 228 -12.87 -3.94 4.35
CA VAL A 228 -11.74 -4.87 4.31
C VAL A 228 -10.57 -4.35 5.14
N MET A 229 -10.21 -3.07 4.99
CA MET A 229 -9.12 -2.46 5.77
C MET A 229 -9.42 -2.44 7.28
N GLY A 230 -10.68 -2.26 7.67
CA GLY A 230 -11.11 -2.29 9.07
C GLY A 230 -11.02 -3.68 9.68
N LEU A 231 -11.38 -4.72 8.92
CA LEU A 231 -11.21 -6.11 9.32
C LEU A 231 -9.73 -6.48 9.47
N ILE A 232 -8.88 -6.07 8.51
CA ILE A 232 -7.42 -6.24 8.61
C ILE A 232 -6.88 -5.55 9.86
N GLY A 233 -7.29 -4.31 10.12
CA GLY A 233 -6.88 -3.56 11.32
C GLY A 233 -7.31 -4.24 12.63
N GLY A 234 -8.50 -4.85 12.67
CA GLY A 234 -8.98 -5.60 13.83
C GLY A 234 -8.18 -6.88 14.09
N VAL A 235 -7.88 -7.65 13.03
CA VAL A 235 -7.01 -8.83 13.12
C VAL A 235 -5.60 -8.43 13.55
N PHE A 236 -5.04 -7.37 12.94
CA PHE A 236 -3.72 -6.87 13.29
C PHE A 236 -3.64 -6.49 14.77
N TYR A 237 -4.58 -5.70 15.28
CA TYR A 237 -4.65 -5.37 16.70
C TYR A 237 -4.59 -6.62 17.59
N ARG A 238 -5.49 -7.59 17.33
CA ARG A 238 -5.62 -8.79 18.16
C ARG A 238 -4.37 -9.65 18.17
N GLU A 239 -3.81 -9.96 17.00
CA GLU A 239 -2.63 -10.83 16.91
C GLU A 239 -1.37 -10.11 17.40
N PHE A 240 -1.25 -8.81 17.13
CA PHE A 240 -0.09 -8.01 17.53
C PHE A 240 -0.01 -7.85 19.06
N THR A 241 -1.10 -7.45 19.73
CA THR A 241 -1.06 -7.31 21.20
C THR A 241 -0.91 -8.67 21.89
N LYS A 242 -1.48 -9.74 21.33
CA LYS A 242 -1.28 -11.10 21.84
C LYS A 242 0.17 -11.54 21.73
N PHE A 243 0.85 -11.25 20.62
CA PHE A 243 2.26 -11.61 20.42
C PHE A 243 3.18 -10.96 21.45
N TYR A 244 2.89 -9.73 21.87
CA TYR A 244 3.66 -8.97 22.87
C TYR A 244 3.08 -9.07 24.30
N ASP A 245 2.08 -9.91 24.54
CA ASP A 245 1.34 -10.01 25.81
C ASP A 245 0.88 -8.64 26.39
N TYR A 246 0.41 -7.76 25.51
CA TYR A 246 0.02 -6.40 25.87
C TYR A 246 -1.46 -6.29 26.24
N GLN A 247 -1.75 -5.94 27.50
CA GLN A 247 -3.12 -5.92 28.06
C GLN A 247 -3.70 -4.51 28.29
N ALA A 248 -2.91 -3.45 28.16
CA ALA A 248 -3.37 -2.08 28.43
C ALA A 248 -4.20 -1.50 27.26
N LYS A 249 -4.90 -0.38 27.53
CA LYS A 249 -5.63 0.35 26.48
C LYS A 249 -4.64 0.90 25.45
N ASN A 250 -4.91 0.64 24.17
CA ASN A 250 -4.02 0.98 23.06
C ASN A 250 -4.76 1.72 21.94
N HIS A 251 -4.06 2.55 21.16
CA HIS A 251 -4.63 3.21 19.98
C HIS A 251 -5.11 2.24 18.87
N LEU A 252 -4.45 1.10 18.68
CA LEU A 252 -4.85 0.02 17.75
C LEU A 252 -6.23 -0.56 18.10
N LEU A 253 -6.60 -0.62 19.39
CA LEU A 253 -7.94 -1.06 19.79
C LEU A 253 -9.02 -0.14 19.19
N LYS A 254 -8.76 1.16 19.11
CA LYS A 254 -9.70 2.14 18.53
C LYS A 254 -9.66 2.15 17.01
N LEU A 255 -8.53 1.78 16.40
CA LEU A 255 -8.30 1.87 14.95
C LEU A 255 -9.39 1.18 14.13
N HIS A 256 -9.65 -0.11 14.40
CA HIS A 256 -10.59 -0.90 13.61
C HIS A 256 -12.02 -0.31 13.66
N VAL A 257 -12.47 0.16 14.82
CA VAL A 257 -13.79 0.81 14.98
C VAL A 257 -13.88 2.10 14.16
N HIS A 258 -12.83 2.92 14.15
CA HIS A 258 -12.83 4.16 13.35
C HIS A 258 -12.89 3.84 11.85
N ILE A 259 -12.14 2.83 11.38
CA ILE A 259 -12.19 2.40 9.97
C ILE A 259 -13.58 1.87 9.60
N LEU A 260 -14.22 1.09 10.47
CA LEU A 260 -15.56 0.56 10.19
C LEU A 260 -16.64 1.64 10.24
N ILE A 261 -16.59 2.58 11.19
CA ILE A 261 -17.62 3.62 11.32
C ILE A 261 -17.39 4.76 10.31
N LEU A 262 -16.23 5.42 10.34
CA LEU A 262 -15.95 6.59 9.49
C LEU A 262 -15.55 6.19 8.07
N GLY A 263 -14.96 5.02 7.89
CA GLY A 263 -14.63 4.50 6.55
C GLY A 263 -15.82 3.78 5.92
N PHE A 264 -16.21 2.62 6.47
CA PHE A 264 -17.23 1.78 5.85
C PHE A 264 -18.64 2.36 5.96
N LEU A 265 -19.15 2.59 7.18
CA LEU A 265 -20.55 3.00 7.39
C LEU A 265 -20.83 4.39 6.85
N LEU A 266 -19.96 5.38 7.12
CA LEU A 266 -20.16 6.74 6.61
C LEU A 266 -20.15 6.76 5.06
N MET A 267 -19.21 6.08 4.40
CA MET A 267 -19.23 6.00 2.93
C MET A 267 -20.45 5.24 2.40
N MET A 268 -20.93 4.22 3.12
CA MET A 268 -22.17 3.51 2.76
C MET A 268 -23.38 4.45 2.86
N ILE A 269 -23.48 5.24 3.92
CA ILE A 269 -24.55 6.23 4.11
C ILE A 269 -24.49 7.27 2.98
N ILE A 270 -23.31 7.81 2.66
CA ILE A 270 -23.14 8.77 1.56
C ILE A 270 -23.55 8.14 0.23
N TYR A 271 -23.21 6.87 -0.02
CA TYR A 271 -23.66 6.15 -1.20
C TYR A 271 -25.20 6.06 -1.24
N ILE A 272 -25.85 5.64 -0.15
CA ILE A 272 -27.32 5.51 -0.09
C ILE A 272 -28.01 6.85 -0.34
N VAL A 273 -27.53 7.94 0.27
CA VAL A 273 -28.07 9.29 0.07
C VAL A 273 -27.87 9.78 -1.37
N SER A 274 -26.70 9.51 -1.94
CA SER A 274 -26.35 10.01 -3.28
C SER A 274 -26.69 9.05 -4.43
N LYS A 275 -27.29 7.89 -4.19
CA LYS A 275 -27.50 6.85 -5.22
C LYS A 275 -28.38 7.31 -6.39
N GLU A 276 -29.30 8.23 -6.13
CA GLU A 276 -30.24 8.83 -7.09
C GLU A 276 -29.73 10.19 -7.64
N TYR A 277 -28.53 10.62 -7.26
CA TYR A 277 -27.97 11.88 -7.76
C TYR A 277 -27.59 11.76 -9.24
N ASP A 278 -27.84 12.83 -9.98
CA ASP A 278 -27.29 12.99 -11.31
C ASP A 278 -25.76 13.16 -11.28
N VAL A 279 -25.15 13.09 -12.47
CA VAL A 279 -23.69 13.17 -12.64
C VAL A 279 -23.11 14.45 -12.04
N LYS A 280 -23.79 15.60 -12.17
CA LYS A 280 -23.29 16.89 -11.66
C LYS A 280 -23.24 16.89 -10.14
N ARG A 281 -24.29 16.37 -9.49
CA ARG A 281 -24.38 16.23 -8.04
C ARG A 281 -23.37 15.22 -7.49
N ILE A 282 -23.17 14.07 -8.14
CA ILE A 282 -22.10 13.12 -7.77
C ILE A 282 -20.71 13.76 -7.87
N LEU A 283 -20.41 14.46 -8.96
CA LEU A 283 -19.13 15.12 -9.14
C LEU A 283 -18.87 16.21 -8.09
N SER A 284 -19.93 16.85 -7.57
CA SER A 284 -19.81 17.83 -6.48
C SER A 284 -19.26 17.23 -5.18
N LEU A 285 -19.45 15.92 -4.95
CA LEU A 285 -18.98 15.19 -3.77
C LEU A 285 -17.54 14.69 -3.91
N LYS A 286 -16.97 14.67 -5.12
CA LYS A 286 -15.62 14.13 -5.39
C LYS A 286 -14.53 14.76 -4.52
N LYS A 287 -14.44 16.10 -4.54
CA LYS A 287 -13.42 16.84 -3.77
C LYS A 287 -13.57 16.66 -2.26
N PRO A 288 -14.75 16.88 -1.64
CA PRO A 288 -14.87 16.71 -0.19
C PRO A 288 -14.63 15.27 0.26
N ILE A 289 -15.04 14.26 -0.53
CA ILE A 289 -14.72 12.85 -0.25
C ILE A 289 -13.21 12.61 -0.26
N TYR A 290 -12.46 13.13 -1.23
CA TYR A 290 -11.01 12.94 -1.26
C TYR A 290 -10.27 13.69 -0.14
N VAL A 291 -10.76 14.86 0.27
CA VAL A 291 -10.23 15.57 1.45
C VAL A 291 -10.51 14.78 2.74
N PHE A 292 -11.71 14.22 2.86
CA PHE A 292 -12.04 13.32 3.95
C PHE A 292 -11.11 12.09 3.98
N ILE A 293 -10.96 11.39 2.86
CA ILE A 293 -10.14 10.18 2.76
C ILE A 293 -8.67 10.48 3.05
N SER A 294 -8.12 11.62 2.60
CA SER A 294 -6.73 11.96 2.88
C SER A 294 -6.50 12.24 4.36
N GLY A 295 -7.36 13.06 5.00
CA GLY A 295 -7.31 13.29 6.44
C GLY A 295 -7.52 12.01 7.24
N PHE A 296 -8.48 11.19 6.84
CA PHE A 296 -8.78 9.93 7.49
C PHE A 296 -7.62 8.93 7.38
N THR A 297 -7.03 8.76 6.20
CA THR A 297 -5.86 7.90 6.00
C THR A 297 -4.72 8.35 6.89
N PHE A 298 -4.45 9.66 6.96
CA PHE A 298 -3.39 10.19 7.81
C PHE A 298 -3.68 9.97 9.31
N THR A 299 -4.92 10.11 9.75
CA THR A 299 -5.32 9.77 11.13
C THR A 299 -5.12 8.27 11.42
N MET A 300 -5.48 7.38 10.48
CA MET A 300 -5.28 5.93 10.64
C MET A 300 -3.81 5.53 10.68
N VAL A 301 -2.97 6.15 9.85
CA VAL A 301 -1.52 5.98 9.87
C VAL A 301 -0.96 6.36 11.24
N ASN A 302 -1.32 7.54 11.75
CA ASN A 302 -0.85 8.00 13.06
C ASN A 302 -1.35 7.10 14.20
N MET A 303 -2.62 6.68 14.19
CA MET A 303 -3.16 5.74 15.19
C MET A 303 -2.45 4.39 15.16
N THR A 304 -2.09 3.90 13.97
CA THR A 304 -1.32 2.65 13.80
C THR A 304 0.08 2.81 14.38
N LEU A 305 0.75 3.92 14.06
CA LEU A 305 2.09 4.22 14.55
C LEU A 305 2.12 4.35 16.08
N PHE A 306 1.20 5.14 16.64
CA PHE A 306 1.03 5.30 18.08
C PHE A 306 0.78 3.98 18.77
N GLY A 307 -0.14 3.19 18.22
CA GLY A 307 -0.51 1.95 18.87
C GLY A 307 0.57 0.87 18.77
N ILE A 308 1.38 0.85 17.70
CA ILE A 308 2.61 0.04 17.66
C ILE A 308 3.58 0.53 18.74
N TYR A 309 3.85 1.84 18.82
CA TYR A 309 4.74 2.44 19.82
C TYR A 309 4.31 2.10 21.26
N ASP A 310 3.02 2.22 21.56
CA ASP A 310 2.46 1.89 22.88
C ASP A 310 2.76 0.45 23.31
N VAL A 311 2.82 -0.50 22.35
CA VAL A 311 3.14 -1.91 22.62
C VAL A 311 4.64 -2.12 22.75
N VAL A 312 5.43 -1.66 21.78
CA VAL A 312 6.83 -2.09 21.63
C VAL A 312 7.83 -1.19 22.36
N SER A 313 7.41 -0.04 22.87
CA SER A 313 8.29 0.87 23.60
C SER A 313 8.63 0.41 25.01
N GLU A 314 7.86 -0.53 25.57
CA GLU A 314 7.98 -0.99 26.96
C GLU A 314 7.94 0.18 27.98
N GLY A 315 7.25 1.27 27.64
CA GLY A 315 7.18 2.46 28.49
C GLY A 315 8.42 3.36 28.47
N LYS A 316 9.38 3.11 27.56
CA LYS A 316 10.58 3.92 27.38
C LYS A 316 10.33 5.04 26.36
N ASP A 317 10.91 6.21 26.59
CA ASP A 317 10.84 7.36 25.68
C ASP A 317 11.79 7.18 24.48
N ILE A 318 11.41 6.35 23.52
CA ILE A 318 12.23 6.06 22.31
C ILE A 318 12.05 7.14 21.25
N VAL A 319 10.84 7.70 21.16
CA VAL A 319 10.52 8.79 20.22
C VAL A 319 9.83 9.95 20.94
N ILE A 320 9.90 11.13 20.35
CA ILE A 320 9.27 12.33 20.90
C ILE A 320 7.74 12.20 20.78
N LYS A 321 7.09 11.80 21.88
CA LYS A 321 5.63 11.58 21.92
C LYS A 321 4.84 12.83 21.49
N ALA A 322 5.27 14.02 21.89
CA ALA A 322 4.67 15.29 21.48
C ALA A 322 4.66 15.49 19.95
N ALA A 323 5.67 14.97 19.24
CA ALA A 323 5.70 15.03 17.78
C ALA A 323 4.60 14.15 17.16
N LEU A 324 4.37 12.96 17.72
CA LEU A 324 3.28 12.09 17.29
C LEU A 324 1.92 12.73 17.58
N GLU A 325 1.74 13.34 18.76
CA GLU A 325 0.49 14.00 19.16
C GLU A 325 0.17 15.20 18.23
N GLY A 326 1.18 16.01 17.91
CA GLY A 326 1.05 17.12 16.96
C GLY A 326 0.64 16.66 15.56
N LEU A 327 1.21 15.55 15.07
CA LEU A 327 0.82 14.96 13.78
C LEU A 327 -0.62 14.45 13.81
N SER A 328 -1.06 13.83 14.91
CA SER A 328 -2.46 13.42 15.06
C SER A 328 -3.44 14.61 14.91
N GLY A 329 -3.10 15.78 15.47
CA GLY A 329 -3.91 16.99 15.36
C GLY A 329 -4.15 17.45 13.91
N ILE A 330 -3.13 17.37 13.05
CA ILE A 330 -3.25 17.73 11.62
C ILE A 330 -4.26 16.81 10.92
N GLY A 331 -4.23 15.50 11.22
CA GLY A 331 -5.20 14.54 10.67
C GLY A 331 -6.63 14.88 11.03
N HIS A 332 -6.88 15.24 12.29
CA HIS A 332 -8.21 15.63 12.76
C HIS A 332 -8.73 16.90 12.08
N ILE A 333 -7.87 17.90 11.84
CA ILE A 333 -8.26 19.13 11.14
C ILE A 333 -8.70 18.81 9.71
N VAL A 334 -7.88 18.08 8.95
CA VAL A 334 -8.19 17.74 7.55
C VAL A 334 -9.44 16.85 7.45
N LEU A 335 -9.55 15.86 8.34
CA LEU A 335 -10.72 15.00 8.46
C LEU A 335 -12.00 15.82 8.70
N SER A 336 -11.96 16.76 9.65
CA SER A 336 -13.10 17.60 10.01
C SER A 336 -13.53 18.50 8.85
N ILE A 337 -12.57 19.11 8.14
CA ILE A 337 -12.84 19.89 6.92
C ILE A 337 -13.55 19.01 5.89
N GLY A 338 -13.08 17.78 5.68
CA GLY A 338 -13.70 16.82 4.75
C GLY A 338 -15.15 16.49 5.13
N ILE A 339 -15.41 16.14 6.40
CA ILE A 339 -16.75 15.79 6.89
C ILE A 339 -17.72 16.96 6.73
N VAL A 340 -17.35 18.14 7.23
CA VAL A 340 -18.21 19.33 7.17
C VAL A 340 -18.51 19.70 5.71
N TRP A 341 -17.49 19.65 4.84
CA TRP A 341 -17.68 19.96 3.43
C TRP A 341 -18.59 18.94 2.72
N MET A 342 -18.46 17.65 3.02
CA MET A 342 -19.40 16.62 2.51
C MET A 342 -20.83 16.91 2.97
N ALA A 343 -21.03 17.18 4.27
CA ALA A 343 -22.35 17.46 4.83
C ALA A 343 -23.03 18.68 4.17
N VAL A 344 -22.28 19.79 4.02
CA VAL A 344 -22.79 21.00 3.35
C VAL A 344 -23.17 20.71 1.89
N LYS A 345 -22.37 19.93 1.17
CA LYS A 345 -22.65 19.60 -0.23
C LYS A 345 -23.88 18.71 -0.38
N ILE A 346 -24.05 17.74 0.51
CA ILE A 346 -25.26 16.89 0.54
C ILE A 346 -26.49 17.76 0.85
N PHE A 347 -26.44 18.61 1.88
CA PHE A 347 -27.55 19.50 2.23
C PHE A 347 -27.97 20.40 1.06
N GLN A 348 -27.01 21.03 0.38
CA GLN A 348 -27.27 21.85 -0.81
C GLN A 348 -27.96 21.03 -1.92
N ASN A 349 -27.50 19.82 -2.18
CA ASN A 349 -28.04 18.96 -3.24
C ASN A 349 -29.48 18.48 -2.92
N GLU A 350 -29.81 18.25 -1.65
CA GLU A 350 -31.17 17.90 -1.21
C GLU A 350 -32.11 19.10 -1.24
N SER A 351 -31.67 20.28 -0.80
CA SER A 351 -32.50 21.49 -0.80
C SER A 351 -32.93 21.92 -2.20
N ILE A 352 -32.16 21.59 -3.25
CA ILE A 352 -32.53 21.90 -4.63
C ILE A 352 -33.74 21.05 -5.08
N ASN A 353 -33.91 19.83 -4.55
CA ASN A 353 -35.06 18.99 -4.87
C ASN A 353 -36.35 19.53 -4.25
N SER A 354 -36.30 20.10 -3.04
CA SER A 354 -37.50 20.62 -2.36
C SER A 354 -38.10 21.86 -3.04
N PHE A 355 -37.32 22.66 -3.76
CA PHE A 355 -37.86 23.80 -4.49
C PHE A 355 -38.55 23.38 -5.80
N LYS A 356 -38.04 22.34 -6.49
CA LYS A 356 -38.66 21.84 -7.72
C LYS A 356 -40.00 21.15 -7.48
N SER A 357 -40.20 20.50 -6.33
CA SER A 357 -41.46 19.84 -6.00
C SER A 357 -42.57 20.77 -5.49
N VAL A 358 -42.29 22.07 -5.34
CA VAL A 358 -43.29 23.08 -4.90
C VAL A 358 -43.80 23.92 -6.08
N GLU A 359 -43.12 23.85 -7.23
CA GLU A 359 -43.50 24.57 -8.47
C GLU A 359 -44.26 23.69 -9.50
N GLU A 360 -44.45 22.39 -9.21
CA GLU A 360 -45.36 21.47 -9.93
C GLU A 360 -46.62 21.24 -9.10
#